data_AF-A0A7R9PG56-F1
#
_entry.id   AF-A0A7R9PG56-F1
#
_cell.length_a   1.000
_cell.length_b   1.000
_cell.length_c   1.000
_cell.angle_alpha   90.00
_cell.angle_beta   90.00
_cell.angle_gamma   90.00
#
_symmetry.space_group_name_H-M   'P 1'
#
loop_
_entity.id
_entity.type
_entity.pdbx_description
1 polymer ?
#
loop_
_entity_poly.entity_id
_entity_poly.type
_entity_poly.pdbx_seq_one_letter_code
_entity_poly.pdbx_strand_id
1 'polypeptide(L)'
;MLALFQSREERLKRKPLVNRKVNLTHSSTFKSSGVSLPETVDWRDQGYVTAVKDQGQCGACWAFSTTGAVEGQHFKATNQLVSLSEQNLIDCATDKYYNDGCDGGDMPMTFQYIIDNGGIDSEESYPFEGENKRCRSANKNVVATISSYVNIREGDEEAMKEAVATIGPLAIAFDASQDSFDFYDGGIYNEQACTNDPYNLDHAMLVVGYGTENGQDYWLIKNSWGPDWGSNGYMTIVRNSNNQCGVASETSYPVMKIFLILATLLVAAQAISFFDLVMEEWTTYKLEHEKQYESATEEKFRLKIFMENRNKIAKHNARFEKGEVTYKVGMNKYGDMLHHEFVNTLNGFNRSLPGNSVFATEPLRGASFIRPANVKLPNSVDWREKGAVTPVKNQGHCGSCWSFSTTGSLEGQHFRKTGFLVSLSEQNLIDCSTKYGNNGCNGGMMDFAFAYIKDNKGTGSVTTTHKTAELQMLDSQT
;
A
#
# COMPACT_ATOMS: atom_id res chain seq x y z
N MET A 1 14.05 -47.37 7.95
CA MET A 1 13.81 -47.76 6.54
C MET A 1 12.64 -48.73 6.38
N LEU A 2 12.47 -49.77 7.22
CA LEU A 2 11.28 -50.65 7.17
C LEU A 2 9.96 -50.00 7.64
N ALA A 3 10.00 -49.03 8.57
CA ALA A 3 8.79 -48.38 9.10
C ALA A 3 8.10 -47.41 8.12
N LEU A 4 8.85 -46.85 7.17
CA LEU A 4 8.29 -45.94 6.14
C LEU A 4 7.65 -46.71 4.96
N PHE A 5 8.10 -47.94 4.69
CA PHE A 5 7.46 -48.80 3.68
C PHE A 5 6.14 -49.42 4.17
N GLN A 6 6.00 -49.68 5.48
CA GLN A 6 4.75 -50.18 6.06
C GLN A 6 3.59 -49.17 5.95
N SER A 7 3.85 -47.85 6.02
CA SER A 7 2.79 -46.83 5.91
C SER A 7 2.26 -46.63 4.47
N ARG A 8 3.04 -47.01 3.44
CA ARG A 8 2.63 -46.89 2.04
C ARG A 8 1.69 -48.02 1.61
N GLU A 9 1.92 -49.24 2.08
CA GLU A 9 0.99 -50.36 1.85
C GLU A 9 -0.31 -50.25 2.67
N GLU A 10 -0.29 -49.63 3.85
CA GLU A 10 -1.50 -49.41 4.65
C GLU A 10 -2.41 -48.31 4.07
N ARG A 11 -1.83 -47.28 3.44
CA ARG A 11 -2.61 -46.26 2.69
C ARG A 11 -3.42 -46.87 1.54
N LEU A 12 -2.86 -47.84 0.82
CA LEU A 12 -3.55 -48.58 -0.26
C LEU A 12 -4.59 -49.59 0.24
N LYS A 13 -4.61 -49.92 1.54
CA LYS A 13 -5.53 -50.92 2.14
C LYS A 13 -6.73 -50.32 2.86
N ARG A 14 -6.87 -48.98 2.93
CA ARG A 14 -8.07 -48.33 3.49
C ARG A 14 -9.27 -48.56 2.56
N LYS A 15 -9.99 -49.68 2.78
CA LYS A 15 -11.36 -49.87 2.29
C LYS A 15 -12.20 -48.64 2.66
N PRO A 16 -13.13 -48.19 1.79
CA PRO A 16 -13.91 -47.00 2.08
C PRO A 16 -14.71 -47.25 3.35
N LEU A 17 -14.53 -46.41 4.36
CA LEU A 17 -15.40 -46.34 5.53
C LEU A 17 -16.77 -45.84 5.03
N VAL A 18 -17.58 -46.79 4.60
CA VAL A 18 -18.98 -46.61 4.27
C VAL A 18 -19.72 -46.18 5.54
N ASN A 19 -20.28 -44.97 5.52
CA ASN A 19 -21.40 -44.44 6.32
C ASN A 19 -21.19 -43.18 7.18
N ARG A 20 -20.45 -42.18 6.71
CA ARG A 20 -20.82 -40.77 6.96
C ARG A 20 -20.56 -39.95 5.70
N LYS A 21 -21.59 -39.76 4.87
CA LYS A 21 -21.52 -38.81 3.75
C LYS A 21 -21.35 -37.41 4.33
N VAL A 22 -20.18 -36.79 4.16
CA VAL A 22 -20.11 -35.34 4.24
C VAL A 22 -20.93 -34.79 3.07
N ASN A 23 -21.95 -33.99 3.37
CA ASN A 23 -22.75 -33.34 2.34
C ASN A 23 -21.89 -32.21 1.73
N LEU A 24 -21.32 -32.46 0.56
CA LEU A 24 -20.55 -31.47 -0.23
C LEU A 24 -21.45 -30.40 -0.88
N THR A 25 -22.51 -29.96 -0.19
CA THR A 25 -23.55 -29.07 -0.73
C THR A 25 -23.07 -27.63 -0.95
N HIS A 26 -21.86 -27.31 -0.49
CA HIS A 26 -21.25 -25.98 -0.61
C HIS A 26 -20.12 -25.91 -1.65
N SER A 27 -20.00 -26.92 -2.51
CA SER A 27 -19.03 -26.96 -3.61
C SER A 27 -19.66 -26.59 -4.95
N SER A 28 -18.86 -26.02 -5.84
CA SER A 28 -19.21 -25.82 -7.24
C SER A 28 -17.98 -25.96 -8.13
N THR A 29 -18.17 -26.06 -9.45
CA THR A 29 -17.06 -26.08 -10.42
C THR A 29 -16.94 -24.73 -11.11
N PHE A 30 -15.72 -24.23 -11.24
CA PHE A 30 -15.44 -22.99 -11.95
C PHE A 30 -15.90 -23.08 -13.40
N LYS A 31 -16.46 -21.99 -13.90
CA LYS A 31 -16.89 -21.86 -15.29
C LYS A 31 -16.16 -20.68 -15.90
N SER A 32 -15.22 -20.99 -16.78
CA SER A 32 -14.51 -19.99 -17.58
C SER A 32 -15.51 -19.14 -18.36
N SER A 33 -15.27 -17.83 -18.36
CA SER A 33 -16.06 -16.83 -19.09
C SER A 33 -15.36 -16.36 -20.37
N GLY A 34 -14.15 -16.86 -20.67
CA GLY A 34 -13.41 -16.54 -21.89
C GLY A 34 -13.01 -15.06 -21.99
N VAL A 35 -12.81 -14.40 -20.84
CA VAL A 35 -12.44 -12.98 -20.78
C VAL A 35 -10.97 -12.76 -21.13
N SER A 36 -10.63 -11.58 -21.64
CA SER A 36 -9.23 -11.20 -21.85
C SER A 36 -8.51 -11.10 -20.51
N LEU A 37 -7.41 -11.84 -20.34
CA LEU A 37 -6.63 -11.89 -19.11
C LEU A 37 -5.36 -11.04 -19.22
N PRO A 38 -4.85 -10.47 -18.11
CA PRO A 38 -3.52 -9.88 -18.08
C PRO A 38 -2.43 -10.91 -18.43
N GLU A 39 -1.31 -10.47 -18.99
CA GLU A 39 -0.18 -11.36 -19.33
C GLU A 39 0.54 -11.88 -18.08
N THR A 40 0.57 -11.07 -17.02
CA THR A 40 1.22 -11.39 -15.75
C THR A 40 0.32 -11.01 -14.58
N VAL A 41 0.28 -11.86 -13.55
CA VAL A 41 -0.38 -11.60 -12.28
C VAL A 41 0.59 -11.95 -11.16
N ASP A 42 0.75 -11.03 -10.22
CA ASP A 42 1.43 -11.29 -8.95
C ASP A 42 0.58 -10.71 -7.82
N TRP A 43 0.01 -11.59 -7.00
CA TRP A 43 -0.84 -11.20 -5.87
C TRP A 43 -0.03 -10.69 -4.67
N ARG A 44 1.29 -10.92 -4.64
CA ARG A 44 2.18 -10.37 -3.60
C ARG A 44 2.24 -8.85 -3.69
N ASP A 45 2.38 -8.33 -4.90
CA ASP A 45 2.43 -6.88 -5.18
C ASP A 45 1.13 -6.14 -4.84
N GLN A 46 0.04 -6.89 -4.68
CA GLN A 46 -1.30 -6.37 -4.39
C GLN A 46 -1.74 -6.59 -2.94
N GLY A 47 -0.91 -7.23 -2.10
CA GLY A 47 -1.19 -7.42 -0.67
C GLY A 47 -2.08 -8.62 -0.32
N TYR A 48 -2.31 -9.54 -1.25
CA TYR A 48 -3.21 -10.70 -1.07
C TYR A 48 -2.51 -11.90 -0.41
N VAL A 49 -1.20 -11.82 -0.18
CA VAL A 49 -0.38 -12.97 0.22
C VAL A 49 0.36 -12.65 1.51
N THR A 50 0.16 -13.48 2.53
CA THR A 50 0.90 -13.41 3.81
C THR A 50 2.38 -13.79 3.64
N ALA A 51 3.21 -13.54 4.65
CA ALA A 51 4.59 -14.02 4.67
C ALA A 51 4.68 -15.55 4.48
N VAL A 52 5.80 -16.03 3.95
CA VAL A 52 6.08 -17.47 3.89
C VAL A 52 6.21 -18.01 5.31
N LYS A 53 5.52 -19.12 5.59
CA LYS A 53 5.55 -19.84 6.86
C LYS A 53 6.33 -21.15 6.71
N ASP A 54 6.58 -21.83 7.81
CA ASP A 54 7.29 -23.10 7.86
C ASP A 54 6.47 -24.15 8.62
N GLN A 55 6.10 -25.23 7.94
CA GLN A 55 5.35 -26.36 8.50
C GLN A 55 6.21 -27.28 9.38
N GLY A 56 7.55 -27.17 9.31
CA GLY A 56 8.49 -28.00 10.05
C GLY A 56 8.32 -29.50 9.77
N GLN A 57 8.32 -30.31 10.83
CA GLN A 57 8.28 -31.78 10.75
C GLN A 57 6.86 -32.35 10.78
N CYS A 58 5.87 -31.57 10.35
CA CYS A 58 4.46 -31.93 10.32
C CYS A 58 3.97 -31.92 8.85
N GLY A 59 3.28 -32.98 8.41
CA GLY A 59 2.67 -33.09 7.07
C GLY A 59 1.42 -32.22 6.92
N ALA A 60 1.53 -30.93 7.26
CA ALA A 60 0.42 -29.98 7.33
C ALA A 60 0.30 -29.06 6.10
N CYS A 61 1.01 -29.33 5.01
CA CYS A 61 0.98 -28.49 3.79
C CYS A 61 -0.44 -28.20 3.28
N TRP A 62 -1.36 -29.17 3.40
CA TRP A 62 -2.79 -29.01 3.12
C TRP A 62 -3.43 -27.87 3.92
N ALA A 63 -3.06 -27.70 5.19
CA ALA A 63 -3.54 -26.63 6.04
C ALA A 63 -2.98 -25.27 5.58
N PHE A 64 -1.68 -25.19 5.26
CA PHE A 64 -1.03 -23.96 4.76
C PHE A 64 -1.56 -23.52 3.38
N SER A 65 -1.82 -24.48 2.49
CA SER A 65 -2.45 -24.22 1.19
C SER A 65 -3.87 -23.68 1.36
N THR A 66 -4.65 -24.31 2.25
CA THR A 66 -6.02 -23.88 2.57
C THR A 66 -6.03 -22.48 3.19
N THR A 67 -5.24 -22.23 4.24
CA THR A 67 -5.19 -20.91 4.90
C THR A 67 -4.77 -19.86 3.89
N GLY A 68 -3.70 -20.07 3.12
CA GLY A 68 -3.25 -19.13 2.11
C GLY A 68 -4.34 -18.71 1.09
N ALA A 69 -5.20 -19.65 0.67
CA ALA A 69 -6.31 -19.35 -0.22
C ALA A 69 -7.42 -18.55 0.49
N VAL A 70 -7.77 -18.91 1.74
CA VAL A 70 -8.75 -18.15 2.55
C VAL A 70 -8.22 -16.75 2.87
N GLU A 71 -6.94 -16.60 3.18
CA GLU A 71 -6.28 -15.31 3.45
C GLU A 71 -6.39 -14.36 2.26
N GLY A 72 -6.09 -14.86 1.05
CA GLY A 72 -6.21 -14.06 -0.18
C GLY A 72 -7.65 -13.64 -0.46
N GLN A 73 -8.63 -14.53 -0.26
CA GLN A 73 -10.04 -14.20 -0.43
C GLN A 73 -10.57 -13.29 0.68
N HIS A 74 -10.09 -13.44 1.90
CA HIS A 74 -10.39 -12.56 3.01
C HIS A 74 -9.88 -11.15 2.71
N PHE A 75 -8.61 -11.01 2.29
CA PHE A 75 -8.07 -9.73 1.87
C PHE A 75 -8.88 -9.12 0.72
N LYS A 76 -9.27 -9.91 -0.28
CA LYS A 76 -10.14 -9.43 -1.37
C LYS A 76 -11.46 -8.82 -0.85
N ALA A 77 -12.06 -9.46 0.15
CA ALA A 77 -13.38 -9.09 0.66
C ALA A 77 -13.34 -7.95 1.68
N THR A 78 -12.30 -7.89 2.51
CA THR A 78 -12.22 -7.00 3.69
C THR A 78 -11.09 -5.97 3.60
N ASN A 79 -10.15 -6.15 2.67
CA ASN A 79 -8.89 -5.42 2.58
C ASN A 79 -8.00 -5.57 3.84
N GLN A 80 -8.26 -6.57 4.67
CA GLN A 80 -7.46 -6.92 5.84
C GLN A 80 -6.76 -8.25 5.57
N LEU A 81 -5.43 -8.21 5.50
CA LEU A 81 -4.63 -9.42 5.37
C LEU A 81 -4.42 -9.95 6.79
N VAL A 82 -5.01 -11.09 7.08
CA VAL A 82 -4.91 -11.77 8.37
C VAL A 82 -4.15 -13.07 8.18
N SER A 83 -3.27 -13.42 9.12
CA SER A 83 -2.66 -14.75 9.14
C SER A 83 -3.62 -15.71 9.84
N LEU A 84 -4.09 -16.72 9.14
CA LEU A 84 -5.02 -17.73 9.67
C LEU A 84 -4.25 -18.89 10.31
N SER A 85 -4.91 -19.58 11.24
CA SER A 85 -4.29 -20.65 12.01
C SER A 85 -4.32 -21.97 11.26
N GLU A 86 -3.15 -22.45 10.85
CA GLU A 86 -3.01 -23.82 10.36
C GLU A 86 -3.24 -24.84 11.48
N GLN A 87 -2.86 -24.52 12.72
CA GLN A 87 -3.05 -25.42 13.86
C GLN A 87 -4.51 -25.68 14.19
N ASN A 88 -5.39 -24.68 14.01
CA ASN A 88 -6.83 -24.87 14.11
C ASN A 88 -7.28 -25.96 13.13
N LEU A 89 -6.79 -25.96 11.88
CA LEU A 89 -7.14 -26.97 10.89
C LEU A 89 -6.58 -28.35 11.30
N ILE A 90 -5.31 -28.41 11.69
CA ILE A 90 -4.64 -29.66 12.12
C ILE A 90 -5.38 -30.31 13.28
N ASP A 91 -5.78 -29.54 14.29
CA ASP A 91 -6.37 -30.08 15.51
C ASP A 91 -7.87 -30.37 15.38
N CYS A 92 -8.59 -29.62 14.54
CA CYS A 92 -10.06 -29.61 14.54
C CYS A 92 -10.71 -30.14 13.26
N ALA A 93 -10.02 -30.10 12.12
CA ALA A 93 -10.57 -30.54 10.83
C ALA A 93 -10.33 -32.03 10.57
N THR A 94 -10.39 -32.89 11.60
CA THR A 94 -9.91 -34.29 11.55
C THR A 94 -10.92 -35.28 10.95
N ASP A 95 -11.21 -36.41 11.62
CA ASP A 95 -11.93 -37.60 11.09
C ASP A 95 -13.22 -37.31 10.29
N LYS A 96 -14.00 -36.29 10.69
CA LYS A 96 -15.24 -35.92 9.97
C LYS A 96 -14.96 -35.44 8.55
N TYR A 97 -13.80 -34.83 8.31
CA TYR A 97 -13.40 -34.22 7.05
C TYR A 97 -12.25 -34.98 6.38
N TYR A 98 -11.96 -36.21 6.81
CA TYR A 98 -10.92 -37.07 6.23
C TYR A 98 -9.49 -36.50 6.30
N ASN A 99 -9.23 -35.52 7.17
CA ASN A 99 -7.87 -35.09 7.46
C ASN A 99 -7.34 -35.78 8.72
N ASP A 100 -6.03 -35.94 8.81
CA ASP A 100 -5.32 -36.68 9.87
C ASP A 100 -4.20 -35.83 10.48
N GLY A 101 -4.46 -34.52 10.64
CA GLY A 101 -3.52 -33.57 11.23
C GLY A 101 -2.18 -33.53 10.49
N CYS A 102 -1.10 -33.88 11.18
CA CYS A 102 0.25 -33.97 10.62
C CYS A 102 0.49 -35.15 9.68
N ASP A 103 -0.45 -36.10 9.54
CA ASP A 103 -0.35 -37.24 8.62
C ASP A 103 -0.99 -36.95 7.25
N GLY A 104 -1.54 -35.75 7.06
CA GLY A 104 -2.06 -35.25 5.78
C GLY A 104 -3.53 -34.85 5.82
N GLY A 105 -4.00 -34.27 4.72
CA GLY A 105 -5.36 -33.77 4.57
C GLY A 105 -5.63 -33.25 3.17
N ASP A 106 -6.86 -32.80 2.95
CA ASP A 106 -7.41 -32.38 1.67
C ASP A 106 -7.99 -30.96 1.76
N MET A 107 -7.63 -30.08 0.81
CA MET A 107 -8.02 -28.66 0.85
C MET A 107 -9.54 -28.45 0.69
N PRO A 108 -10.24 -29.07 -0.29
CA PRO A 108 -11.71 -29.02 -0.38
C PRO A 108 -12.44 -29.45 0.91
N MET A 109 -12.02 -30.57 1.51
CA MET A 109 -12.60 -31.04 2.77
C MET A 109 -12.34 -30.07 3.92
N THR A 110 -11.19 -29.42 3.90
CA THR A 110 -10.83 -28.42 4.89
C THR A 110 -11.62 -27.12 4.72
N PHE A 111 -11.91 -26.68 3.49
CA PHE A 111 -12.89 -25.61 3.27
C PHE A 111 -14.28 -26.00 3.81
N GLN A 112 -14.71 -27.25 3.60
CA GLN A 112 -15.98 -27.71 4.18
C GLN A 112 -15.98 -27.66 5.71
N TYR A 113 -14.85 -27.98 6.36
CA TYR A 113 -14.69 -27.77 7.80
C TYR A 113 -14.89 -26.30 8.19
N ILE A 114 -14.23 -25.35 7.51
CA ILE A 114 -14.35 -23.92 7.84
C ILE A 114 -15.81 -23.44 7.71
N ILE A 115 -16.56 -23.95 6.72
CA ILE A 115 -17.99 -23.65 6.55
C ILE A 115 -18.81 -24.18 7.73
N ASP A 116 -18.68 -25.47 8.02
CA ASP A 116 -19.43 -26.18 9.06
C ASP A 116 -19.10 -25.66 10.47
N ASN A 117 -17.84 -25.30 10.69
CA ASN A 117 -17.33 -24.75 11.93
C ASN A 117 -17.82 -23.30 12.17
N GLY A 118 -18.27 -22.61 11.12
CA GLY A 118 -18.68 -21.22 11.19
C GLY A 118 -17.51 -20.23 11.10
N GLY A 119 -16.36 -20.69 10.62
CA GLY A 119 -15.14 -19.91 10.40
C GLY A 119 -13.88 -20.58 10.94
N ILE A 120 -12.79 -19.81 10.90
CA ILE A 120 -11.45 -20.22 11.30
C ILE A 120 -10.79 -19.13 12.16
N ASP A 121 -10.02 -19.57 13.16
CA ASP A 121 -9.28 -18.71 14.07
C ASP A 121 -8.02 -18.11 13.40
N SER A 122 -7.54 -16.99 13.93
CA SER A 122 -6.26 -16.39 13.51
C SER A 122 -5.07 -17.15 14.07
N GLU A 123 -3.92 -17.06 13.39
CA GLU A 123 -2.63 -17.58 13.88
C GLU A 123 -2.28 -17.00 15.26
N GLU A 124 -2.57 -15.71 15.50
CA GLU A 124 -2.33 -15.08 16.81
C GLU A 124 -3.13 -15.76 17.93
N SER A 125 -4.38 -16.08 17.67
CA SER A 125 -5.28 -16.69 18.66
C SER A 125 -5.12 -18.21 18.82
N TYR A 126 -4.55 -18.85 17.81
CA TYR A 126 -4.31 -20.30 17.77
C TYR A 126 -2.98 -20.58 17.06
N PRO A 127 -1.84 -20.37 17.74
CA PRO A 127 -0.53 -20.45 17.11
C PRO A 127 -0.17 -21.85 16.60
N PHE A 128 0.66 -21.88 15.55
CA PHE A 128 1.24 -23.09 14.99
C PHE A 128 2.22 -23.76 15.95
N GLU A 129 1.98 -25.04 16.25
CA GLU A 129 2.83 -25.88 17.11
C GLU A 129 3.52 -27.00 16.33
N GLY A 130 3.04 -27.32 15.12
CA GLY A 130 3.66 -28.34 14.26
C GLY A 130 3.51 -29.77 14.79
N GLU A 131 2.44 -30.04 15.54
CA GLU A 131 2.13 -31.36 16.08
C GLU A 131 0.63 -31.53 16.30
N ASN A 132 0.15 -32.78 16.34
CA ASN A 132 -1.26 -33.08 16.60
C ASN A 132 -1.62 -32.75 18.05
N LYS A 133 -2.52 -31.80 18.27
CA LYS A 133 -3.08 -31.50 19.58
C LYS A 133 -4.59 -31.75 19.60
N ARG A 134 -5.18 -31.62 20.78
CA ARG A 134 -6.64 -31.62 20.93
C ARG A 134 -7.19 -30.32 20.38
N CYS A 135 -8.26 -30.38 19.58
CA CYS A 135 -8.99 -29.19 19.14
C CYS A 135 -9.37 -28.27 20.31
N ARG A 136 -8.89 -27.02 20.24
CA ARG A 136 -9.14 -25.97 21.23
C ARG A 136 -10.10 -24.89 20.74
N SER A 137 -10.46 -24.92 19.45
CA SER A 137 -11.31 -23.89 18.88
C SER A 137 -12.70 -23.97 19.51
N ALA A 138 -13.15 -22.83 20.03
CA ALA A 138 -14.47 -22.65 20.61
C ALA A 138 -15.34 -21.69 19.77
N ASN A 139 -14.93 -21.42 18.53
CA ASN A 139 -15.51 -20.40 17.64
C ASN A 139 -15.59 -18.99 18.27
N LYS A 140 -14.67 -18.68 19.19
CA LYS A 140 -14.63 -17.40 19.90
C LYS A 140 -13.72 -16.37 19.20
N ASN A 141 -12.71 -16.84 18.48
CA ASN A 141 -11.67 -16.01 17.88
C ASN A 141 -11.67 -16.12 16.33
N VAL A 142 -12.84 -16.43 15.77
CA VAL A 142 -13.02 -16.55 14.32
C VAL A 142 -12.78 -15.20 13.66
N VAL A 143 -11.84 -15.17 12.71
CA VAL A 143 -11.48 -13.96 11.96
C VAL A 143 -11.87 -14.04 10.48
N ALA A 144 -12.05 -15.25 9.94
CA ALA A 144 -12.48 -15.46 8.57
C ALA A 144 -13.60 -16.50 8.47
N THR A 145 -14.55 -16.26 7.56
CA THR A 145 -15.67 -17.16 7.30
C THR A 145 -15.89 -17.31 5.79
N ILE A 146 -16.20 -18.52 5.35
CA ILE A 146 -16.45 -18.82 3.94
C ILE A 146 -17.85 -19.43 3.81
N SER A 147 -18.53 -19.18 2.69
CA SER A 147 -19.89 -19.67 2.43
C SER A 147 -19.92 -20.91 1.54
N SER A 148 -18.89 -21.08 0.72
CA SER A 148 -18.74 -22.12 -0.28
C SER A 148 -17.29 -22.18 -0.75
N TYR A 149 -16.96 -23.17 -1.58
CA TYR A 149 -15.70 -23.23 -2.31
C TYR A 149 -15.96 -23.67 -3.76
N VAL A 150 -14.98 -23.41 -4.62
CA VAL A 150 -15.06 -23.68 -6.06
C VAL A 150 -13.85 -24.48 -6.47
N ASN A 151 -14.08 -25.57 -7.19
CA ASN A 151 -13.05 -26.43 -7.76
C ASN A 151 -12.79 -26.05 -9.21
N ILE A 152 -11.53 -26.05 -9.62
CA ILE A 152 -11.15 -26.06 -11.03
C ILE A 152 -11.23 -27.50 -11.53
N ARG A 153 -11.60 -27.68 -12.80
CA ARG A 153 -11.64 -29.01 -13.40
C ARG A 153 -10.22 -29.56 -13.53
N GLU A 154 -10.04 -30.83 -13.22
CA GLU A 154 -8.76 -31.55 -13.30
C GLU A 154 -8.07 -31.30 -14.65
N GLY A 155 -6.83 -30.79 -14.58
CA GLY A 155 -5.95 -30.51 -15.72
C GLY A 155 -6.28 -29.26 -16.53
N ASP A 156 -7.30 -28.47 -16.15
CA ASP A 156 -7.74 -27.28 -16.89
C ASP A 156 -6.90 -26.04 -16.51
N GLU A 157 -5.68 -25.98 -17.02
CA GLU A 157 -4.73 -24.87 -16.78
C GLU A 157 -5.27 -23.51 -17.25
N GLU A 158 -6.13 -23.48 -18.28
CA GLU A 158 -6.73 -22.23 -18.78
C GLU A 158 -7.81 -21.70 -17.83
N ALA A 159 -8.69 -22.58 -17.34
CA ALA A 159 -9.64 -22.22 -16.29
C ALA A 159 -8.93 -21.79 -15.00
N MET A 160 -7.84 -22.48 -14.64
CA MET A 160 -6.99 -22.11 -13.51
C MET A 160 -6.40 -20.71 -13.72
N LYS A 161 -5.91 -20.37 -14.92
CA LYS A 161 -5.35 -19.04 -15.23
C LYS A 161 -6.38 -17.94 -15.07
N GLU A 162 -7.59 -18.16 -15.58
CA GLU A 162 -8.70 -17.22 -15.41
C GLU A 162 -9.05 -17.04 -13.93
N ALA A 163 -9.11 -18.13 -13.17
CA ALA A 163 -9.37 -18.08 -11.73
C ALA A 163 -8.26 -17.31 -10.98
N VAL A 164 -6.97 -17.58 -11.24
CA VAL A 164 -5.87 -16.82 -10.63
C VAL A 164 -6.00 -15.33 -10.96
N ALA A 165 -6.33 -14.98 -12.19
CA ALA A 165 -6.41 -13.59 -12.64
C ALA A 165 -7.59 -12.81 -12.05
N THR A 166 -8.75 -13.46 -11.93
CA THR A 166 -10.02 -12.78 -11.62
C THR A 166 -10.48 -13.01 -10.18
N ILE A 167 -10.05 -14.12 -9.57
CA ILE A 167 -10.47 -14.55 -8.26
C ILE A 167 -9.42 -14.24 -7.20
N GLY A 168 -8.16 -14.66 -7.39
CA GLY A 168 -7.11 -14.49 -6.39
C GLY A 168 -6.22 -15.74 -6.28
N PRO A 169 -5.44 -15.86 -5.19
CA PRO A 169 -4.65 -17.06 -4.91
C PRO A 169 -5.51 -18.33 -4.82
N LEU A 170 -4.98 -19.46 -5.29
CA LEU A 170 -5.66 -20.76 -5.36
C LEU A 170 -4.87 -21.84 -4.62
N ALA A 171 -5.56 -22.67 -3.85
CA ALA A 171 -4.98 -23.86 -3.22
C ALA A 171 -4.81 -24.96 -4.28
N ILE A 172 -3.65 -25.62 -4.30
CA ILE A 172 -3.32 -26.69 -5.25
C ILE A 172 -2.72 -27.91 -4.55
N ALA A 173 -2.94 -29.10 -5.12
CA ALA A 173 -2.08 -30.26 -4.91
C ALA A 173 -0.93 -30.28 -5.93
N PHE A 174 0.14 -30.99 -5.60
CA PHE A 174 1.39 -31.01 -6.34
C PHE A 174 2.15 -32.33 -6.11
N ASP A 175 2.87 -32.81 -7.13
CA ASP A 175 3.85 -33.90 -6.98
C ASP A 175 5.22 -33.34 -6.57
N ALA A 176 5.55 -33.45 -5.29
CA ALA A 176 6.83 -33.06 -4.72
C ALA A 176 7.77 -34.25 -4.49
N SER A 177 7.51 -35.41 -5.10
CA SER A 177 8.22 -36.67 -4.81
C SER A 177 9.65 -36.77 -5.39
N GLN A 178 10.09 -35.75 -6.12
CA GLN A 178 11.34 -35.76 -6.87
C GLN A 178 12.45 -35.03 -6.11
N ASP A 179 13.65 -35.62 -6.05
CA ASP A 179 14.83 -35.02 -5.38
C ASP A 179 15.16 -33.60 -5.92
N SER A 180 14.83 -33.32 -7.18
CA SER A 180 15.03 -32.00 -7.79
C SER A 180 14.14 -30.91 -7.16
N PHE A 181 13.00 -31.29 -6.58
CA PHE A 181 12.11 -30.39 -5.85
C PHE A 181 12.69 -30.01 -4.47
N ASP A 182 13.25 -30.98 -3.75
CA ASP A 182 13.85 -30.76 -2.42
C ASP A 182 14.89 -29.63 -2.43
N PHE A 183 15.70 -29.59 -3.50
CA PHE A 183 16.81 -28.65 -3.67
C PHE A 183 16.53 -27.53 -4.67
N TYR A 184 15.27 -27.28 -5.02
CA TYR A 184 14.92 -26.14 -5.86
C TYR A 184 15.38 -24.82 -5.21
N ASP A 185 16.07 -23.97 -5.99
CA ASP A 185 16.60 -22.67 -5.54
C ASP A 185 16.05 -21.49 -6.39
N GLY A 186 15.84 -21.71 -7.70
CA GLY A 186 15.29 -20.69 -8.59
C GLY A 186 15.11 -21.15 -10.03
N GLY A 187 14.52 -20.27 -10.86
CA GLY A 187 14.21 -20.53 -12.26
C GLY A 187 12.86 -21.24 -12.49
N ILE A 188 12.53 -21.53 -13.74
CA ILE A 188 11.27 -22.20 -14.08
C ILE A 188 11.47 -23.72 -13.97
N TYR A 189 10.93 -24.30 -12.90
CA TYR A 189 10.96 -25.73 -12.63
C TYR A 189 10.24 -26.53 -13.72
N ASN A 190 10.86 -27.62 -14.15
CA ASN A 190 10.32 -28.53 -15.17
C ASN A 190 10.95 -29.92 -14.99
N GLU A 191 10.26 -30.81 -14.30
CA GLU A 191 10.73 -32.16 -13.97
C GLU A 191 9.93 -33.22 -14.73
N GLN A 192 10.60 -34.02 -15.55
CA GLN A 192 9.92 -34.99 -16.42
C GLN A 192 9.38 -36.21 -15.65
N ALA A 193 9.95 -36.49 -14.48
CA ALA A 193 9.54 -37.60 -13.65
C ALA A 193 8.26 -37.33 -12.84
N CYS A 194 7.79 -36.08 -12.81
CA CYS A 194 6.55 -35.71 -12.16
C CYS A 194 5.33 -36.46 -12.72
N THR A 195 4.40 -36.83 -11.84
CA THR A 195 3.08 -37.34 -12.21
C THR A 195 2.03 -36.24 -12.23
N ASN A 196 0.99 -36.46 -13.03
CA ASN A 196 -0.21 -35.62 -13.04
C ASN A 196 -1.43 -36.34 -12.44
N ASP A 197 -1.26 -37.61 -12.05
CA ASP A 197 -2.32 -38.44 -11.48
C ASP A 197 -2.73 -37.86 -10.11
N PRO A 198 -3.98 -37.39 -9.95
CA PRO A 198 -4.44 -36.79 -8.70
C PRO A 198 -4.27 -37.73 -7.49
N TYR A 199 -4.30 -39.05 -7.69
CA TYR A 199 -4.13 -40.02 -6.60
C TYR A 199 -2.67 -40.18 -6.12
N ASN A 200 -1.71 -39.60 -6.84
CA ASN A 200 -0.29 -39.69 -6.55
C ASN A 200 0.36 -38.32 -6.26
N LEU A 201 -0.44 -37.27 -6.09
CA LEU A 201 0.04 -35.97 -5.57
C LEU A 201 0.23 -36.08 -4.06
N ASP A 202 1.31 -35.49 -3.54
CA ASP A 202 1.75 -35.71 -2.16
C ASP A 202 2.05 -34.42 -1.37
N HIS A 203 1.97 -33.26 -2.03
CA HIS A 203 2.18 -31.96 -1.41
C HIS A 203 1.09 -30.96 -1.81
N ALA A 204 0.85 -29.96 -0.97
CA ALA A 204 -0.12 -28.90 -1.24
C ALA A 204 0.53 -27.53 -1.10
N MET A 205 0.27 -26.65 -2.06
CA MET A 205 0.88 -25.32 -2.15
C MET A 205 -0.15 -24.28 -2.58
N LEU A 206 0.27 -23.01 -2.71
CA LEU A 206 -0.60 -21.91 -3.07
C LEU A 206 -0.12 -21.21 -4.33
N VAL A 207 -0.90 -21.26 -5.41
CA VAL A 207 -0.63 -20.44 -6.61
C VAL A 207 -1.04 -19.01 -6.34
N VAL A 208 -0.08 -18.08 -6.46
CA VAL A 208 -0.26 -16.65 -6.16
C VAL A 208 -0.07 -15.78 -7.40
N GLY A 209 0.15 -16.37 -8.56
CA GLY A 209 0.37 -15.61 -9.78
C GLY A 209 0.79 -16.46 -10.96
N TYR A 210 1.02 -15.81 -12.08
CA TYR A 210 1.59 -16.40 -13.29
C TYR A 210 2.29 -15.33 -14.11
N GLY A 211 3.15 -15.75 -15.02
CA GLY A 211 3.78 -14.84 -15.97
C GLY A 211 4.42 -15.58 -17.13
N THR A 212 5.33 -14.87 -17.80
CA THR A 212 6.17 -15.38 -18.88
C THR A 212 7.57 -14.81 -18.68
N GLU A 213 8.59 -15.66 -18.69
CA GLU A 213 9.99 -15.24 -18.64
C GLU A 213 10.75 -15.93 -19.78
N ASN A 214 11.47 -15.16 -20.59
CA ASN A 214 12.23 -15.64 -21.75
C ASN A 214 11.41 -16.51 -22.73
N GLY A 215 10.12 -16.20 -22.88
CA GLY A 215 9.20 -16.95 -23.75
C GLY A 215 8.66 -18.24 -23.14
N GLN A 216 8.97 -18.53 -21.87
CA GLN A 216 8.44 -19.67 -21.13
C GLN A 216 7.40 -19.20 -20.11
N ASP A 217 6.17 -19.70 -20.27
CA ASP A 217 5.06 -19.48 -19.35
C ASP A 217 5.32 -20.18 -18.01
N TYR A 218 4.99 -19.52 -16.90
CA TYR A 218 5.11 -20.09 -15.56
C TYR A 218 3.92 -19.79 -14.63
N TRP A 219 3.74 -20.65 -13.63
CA TRP A 219 2.98 -20.41 -12.40
C TRP A 219 3.91 -19.92 -11.31
N LEU A 220 3.49 -18.93 -10.51
CA LEU A 220 4.19 -18.47 -9.32
C LEU A 220 3.52 -19.09 -8.09
N ILE A 221 4.28 -19.86 -7.32
CA ILE A 221 3.73 -20.70 -6.25
C ILE A 221 4.46 -20.41 -4.93
N LYS A 222 3.68 -20.23 -3.87
CA LYS A 222 4.15 -20.09 -2.49
C LYS A 222 4.21 -21.48 -1.83
N ASN A 223 5.36 -21.80 -1.26
CA ASN A 223 5.56 -23.03 -0.47
C ASN A 223 5.41 -22.75 1.04
N SER A 224 5.46 -23.79 1.87
CA SER A 224 5.32 -23.77 3.33
C SER A 224 6.54 -24.33 4.07
N TRP A 225 7.75 -24.22 3.48
CA TRP A 225 9.01 -24.72 4.03
C TRP A 225 9.97 -23.60 4.47
N GLY A 226 9.42 -22.45 4.84
CA GLY A 226 10.19 -21.27 5.23
C GLY A 226 10.78 -20.49 4.04
N PRO A 227 11.27 -19.27 4.31
CA PRO A 227 11.79 -18.37 3.28
C PRO A 227 13.14 -18.80 2.70
N ASP A 228 13.87 -19.70 3.36
CA ASP A 228 15.21 -20.13 2.92
C ASP A 228 15.16 -21.20 1.81
N TRP A 229 13.99 -21.79 1.55
CA TRP A 229 13.80 -22.73 0.45
C TRP A 229 13.40 -21.99 -0.84
N GLY A 230 13.96 -22.38 -1.98
CA GLY A 230 13.64 -21.77 -3.26
C GLY A 230 13.93 -20.27 -3.32
N SER A 231 13.15 -19.55 -4.13
CA SER A 231 13.30 -18.11 -4.32
C SER A 231 12.54 -17.33 -3.24
N ASN A 232 13.11 -17.25 -2.04
CA ASN A 232 12.49 -16.65 -0.84
C ASN A 232 11.20 -17.36 -0.39
N GLY A 233 11.15 -18.70 -0.45
CA GLY A 233 9.99 -19.51 -0.11
C GLY A 233 8.96 -19.66 -1.24
N TYR A 234 9.30 -19.20 -2.44
CA TYR A 234 8.49 -19.32 -3.65
C TYR A 234 9.22 -20.13 -4.71
N MET A 235 8.43 -20.67 -5.64
CA MET A 235 8.94 -21.26 -6.87
C MET A 235 8.20 -20.75 -8.09
N THR A 236 8.83 -20.91 -9.25
CA THR A 236 8.15 -20.84 -10.53
C THR A 236 8.19 -22.20 -11.20
N ILE A 237 7.07 -22.67 -11.73
CA ILE A 237 6.98 -23.93 -12.49
C ILE A 237 6.42 -23.65 -13.88
N VAL A 238 6.87 -24.42 -14.86
CA VAL A 238 6.36 -24.33 -16.23
C VAL A 238 4.83 -24.45 -16.26
N ARG A 239 4.18 -23.50 -16.94
CA ARG A 239 2.73 -23.45 -17.19
C ARG A 239 2.44 -23.82 -18.64
N ASN A 240 1.25 -24.35 -18.91
CA ASN A 240 0.81 -24.75 -20.24
C ASN A 240 1.69 -25.87 -20.83
N SER A 241 2.15 -26.78 -19.96
CA SER A 241 3.10 -27.84 -20.29
C SER A 241 2.60 -29.18 -19.77
N ASN A 242 1.41 -29.57 -20.23
CA ASN A 242 0.76 -30.83 -19.86
C ASN A 242 0.58 -30.97 -18.35
N ASN A 243 0.00 -29.96 -17.68
CA ASN A 243 -0.34 -30.00 -16.26
C ASN A 243 0.83 -30.42 -15.36
N GLN A 244 2.00 -29.81 -15.55
CA GLN A 244 3.25 -30.28 -14.97
C GLN A 244 3.16 -30.47 -13.44
N CYS A 245 3.60 -31.64 -12.97
CA CYS A 245 3.51 -32.06 -11.56
C CYS A 245 2.09 -31.99 -10.96
N GLY A 246 1.06 -32.15 -11.80
CA GLY A 246 -0.34 -32.15 -11.39
C GLY A 246 -0.86 -30.83 -10.83
N VAL A 247 -0.20 -29.70 -11.13
CA VAL A 247 -0.49 -28.37 -10.55
C VAL A 247 -1.97 -27.92 -10.68
N ALA A 248 -2.66 -28.39 -11.73
CA ALA A 248 -4.07 -28.13 -12.03
C ALA A 248 -4.97 -29.37 -11.83
N SER A 249 -4.47 -30.48 -11.28
CA SER A 249 -5.26 -31.70 -11.06
C SER A 249 -6.25 -31.55 -9.90
N GLU A 250 -5.79 -30.98 -8.78
CA GLU A 250 -6.65 -30.65 -7.64
C GLU A 250 -6.43 -29.19 -7.24
N THR A 251 -7.24 -28.30 -7.81
CA THR A 251 -7.17 -26.86 -7.54
C THR A 251 -8.51 -26.34 -7.05
N SER A 252 -8.49 -25.55 -5.98
CA SER A 252 -9.73 -25.00 -5.41
C SER A 252 -9.51 -23.66 -4.71
N TYR A 253 -10.58 -22.91 -4.53
CA TYR A 253 -10.57 -21.65 -3.80
C TYR A 253 -11.86 -21.43 -2.99
N PRO A 254 -11.79 -20.73 -1.85
CA PRO A 254 -12.96 -20.44 -1.04
C PRO A 254 -13.73 -19.21 -1.54
N VAL A 255 -15.00 -19.09 -1.15
CA VAL A 255 -15.83 -17.89 -1.37
C VAL A 255 -16.20 -17.31 -0.02
N MET A 256 -15.86 -16.04 0.20
CA MET A 256 -16.10 -15.37 1.49
C MET A 256 -17.59 -15.23 1.79
N LYS A 257 -17.97 -15.49 3.05
CA LYS A 257 -19.32 -15.22 3.53
C LYS A 257 -19.43 -13.73 3.88
N ILE A 258 -19.99 -12.94 2.96
CA ILE A 258 -20.19 -11.50 3.18
C ILE A 258 -21.36 -11.31 4.15
N PHE A 259 -21.04 -10.99 5.40
CA PHE A 259 -22.02 -10.49 6.35
C PHE A 259 -22.36 -9.04 5.98
N LEU A 260 -23.52 -8.81 5.37
CA LEU A 260 -24.12 -7.48 5.26
C LEU A 260 -24.55 -7.01 6.66
N ILE A 261 -23.62 -6.68 7.55
CA ILE A 261 -23.92 -6.18 8.89
C ILE A 261 -23.89 -4.65 8.86
N LEU A 262 -25.11 -4.09 8.94
CA LEU A 262 -25.39 -2.71 9.29
C LEU A 262 -24.64 -2.34 10.59
N ALA A 263 -23.96 -1.19 10.56
CA ALA A 263 -23.15 -0.61 11.63
C ALA A 263 -23.75 -0.72 13.05
N THR A 264 -22.92 -1.06 14.06
CA THR A 264 -22.92 -0.50 15.44
C THR A 264 -21.82 -1.10 16.37
N LEU A 265 -20.81 -0.27 16.74
CA LEU A 265 -20.16 -0.04 18.07
C LEU A 265 -19.58 -1.24 18.89
N LEU A 266 -18.39 -1.30 19.55
CA LEU A 266 -17.19 -0.47 19.84
C LEU A 266 -16.19 -1.33 20.69
N VAL A 267 -14.93 -1.56 20.20
CA VAL A 267 -13.57 -1.46 20.85
C VAL A 267 -13.24 -2.25 22.16
N ALA A 268 -12.08 -2.90 22.46
CA ALA A 268 -10.65 -2.93 22.06
C ALA A 268 -10.07 -4.34 22.38
N ALA A 269 -9.00 -4.91 21.81
CA ALA A 269 -7.80 -4.37 21.18
C ALA A 269 -7.49 -5.17 19.90
N GLN A 270 -7.10 -4.46 18.84
CA GLN A 270 -7.08 -4.97 17.47
C GLN A 270 -5.64 -5.19 17.00
N ALA A 271 -5.37 -6.34 16.40
CA ALA A 271 -4.31 -6.45 15.41
C ALA A 271 -4.57 -5.37 14.35
N ILE A 272 -3.78 -4.29 14.37
CA ILE A 272 -3.94 -3.18 13.43
C ILE A 272 -3.62 -3.74 12.05
N SER A 273 -4.64 -3.98 11.21
CA SER A 273 -4.39 -4.38 9.83
C SER A 273 -3.61 -3.28 9.11
N PHE A 274 -2.82 -3.60 8.08
CA PHE A 274 -2.10 -2.56 7.32
C PHE A 274 -3.06 -1.50 6.76
N PHE A 275 -4.30 -1.87 6.43
CA PHE A 275 -5.33 -0.92 6.07
C PHE A 275 -5.78 -0.06 7.25
N ASP A 276 -5.95 -0.63 8.45
CA ASP A 276 -6.26 0.16 9.66
C ASP A 276 -5.12 1.11 10.02
N LEU A 277 -3.86 0.70 9.86
CA LEU A 277 -2.70 1.58 10.04
C LEU A 277 -2.69 2.71 9.02
N VAL A 278 -2.94 2.40 7.74
CA VAL A 278 -3.02 3.42 6.68
C VAL A 278 -4.22 4.34 6.89
N MET A 279 -5.35 3.82 7.37
CA MET A 279 -6.55 4.59 7.69
C MET A 279 -6.37 5.42 8.97
N GLU A 280 -5.60 4.95 9.94
CA GLU A 280 -5.21 5.68 11.14
C GLU A 280 -4.21 6.79 10.79
N GLU A 281 -3.19 6.50 9.98
CA GLU A 281 -2.28 7.51 9.41
C GLU A 281 -3.06 8.53 8.58
N TRP A 282 -4.02 8.11 7.77
CA TRP A 282 -4.90 9.00 7.00
C TRP A 282 -5.78 9.84 7.91
N THR A 283 -6.33 9.25 8.96
CA THR A 283 -7.16 9.97 9.94
C THR A 283 -6.32 11.00 10.68
N THR A 284 -5.11 10.62 11.09
CA THR A 284 -4.13 11.50 11.72
C THR A 284 -3.74 12.63 10.77
N TYR A 285 -3.41 12.32 9.51
CA TYR A 285 -3.13 13.30 8.47
C TYR A 285 -4.27 14.30 8.30
N LYS A 286 -5.52 13.83 8.25
CA LYS A 286 -6.69 14.71 8.14
C LYS A 286 -6.85 15.59 9.38
N LEU A 287 -6.58 15.08 10.58
CA LEU A 287 -6.65 15.83 11.82
C LEU A 287 -5.52 16.87 11.92
N GLU A 288 -4.28 16.47 11.67
CA GLU A 288 -3.09 17.33 11.71
C GLU A 288 -3.13 18.46 10.69
N HIS A 289 -3.85 18.26 9.58
CA HIS A 289 -3.94 19.23 8.49
C HIS A 289 -5.36 19.76 8.25
N GLU A 290 -6.28 19.52 9.20
CA GLU A 290 -7.64 20.03 9.20
C GLU A 290 -8.40 19.76 7.88
N LYS A 291 -8.23 18.56 7.33
CA LYS A 291 -8.80 18.17 6.03
C LYS A 291 -10.27 17.80 6.14
N GLN A 292 -11.07 18.41 5.26
CA GLN A 292 -12.47 18.10 5.04
C GLN A 292 -12.72 17.96 3.54
N TYR A 293 -13.53 16.98 3.15
CA TYR A 293 -13.83 16.68 1.75
C TYR A 293 -15.35 16.74 1.52
N GLU A 294 -15.76 17.11 0.31
CA GLU A 294 -17.17 17.39 0.01
C GLU A 294 -18.03 16.12 0.00
N SER A 295 -17.42 14.98 -0.31
CA SER A 295 -18.11 13.69 -0.38
C SER A 295 -17.19 12.53 -0.01
N ALA A 296 -17.81 11.39 0.38
CA ALA A 296 -17.08 10.14 0.61
C ALA A 296 -16.33 9.64 -0.65
N THR A 297 -16.82 9.98 -1.84
CA THR A 297 -16.15 9.65 -3.11
C THR A 297 -14.87 10.47 -3.27
N GLU A 298 -14.95 11.78 -2.99
CA GLU A 298 -13.77 12.66 -3.01
C GLU A 298 -12.74 12.22 -1.96
N GLU A 299 -13.19 11.91 -0.74
CA GLU A 299 -12.30 11.44 0.32
C GLU A 299 -11.55 10.15 -0.07
N LYS A 300 -12.24 9.17 -0.66
CA LYS A 300 -11.59 7.94 -1.16
C LYS A 300 -10.56 8.24 -2.26
N PHE A 301 -10.87 9.19 -3.15
CA PHE A 301 -9.94 9.64 -4.17
C PHE A 301 -8.70 10.32 -3.55
N ARG A 302 -8.89 11.18 -2.55
CA ARG A 302 -7.83 11.88 -1.81
C ARG A 302 -6.96 10.91 -1.00
N LEU A 303 -7.56 9.88 -0.39
CA LEU A 303 -6.86 8.78 0.27
C LEU A 303 -5.95 8.02 -0.70
N LYS A 304 -6.42 7.73 -1.92
CA LYS A 304 -5.60 7.08 -2.94
C LYS A 304 -4.37 7.93 -3.29
N ILE A 305 -4.56 9.24 -3.50
CA ILE A 305 -3.45 10.18 -3.78
C ILE A 305 -2.45 10.23 -2.63
N PHE A 306 -2.95 10.27 -1.40
CA PHE A 306 -2.13 10.22 -0.19
C PHE A 306 -1.25 8.97 -0.12
N MET A 307 -1.83 7.80 -0.39
CA MET A 307 -1.09 6.52 -0.44
C MET A 307 -0.02 6.52 -1.53
N GLU A 308 -0.34 7.00 -2.73
CA GLU A 308 0.62 7.10 -3.84
C GLU A 308 1.78 8.05 -3.51
N ASN A 309 1.48 9.20 -2.90
CA ASN A 309 2.49 10.17 -2.49
C ASN A 309 3.36 9.65 -1.33
N ARG A 310 2.77 8.91 -0.38
CA ARG A 310 3.52 8.20 0.67
C ARG A 310 4.53 7.23 0.08
N ASN A 311 4.13 6.45 -0.93
CA ASN A 311 5.04 5.53 -1.62
C ASN A 311 6.15 6.29 -2.37
N LYS A 312 5.83 7.40 -3.06
CA LYS A 312 6.84 8.26 -3.70
C LYS A 312 7.86 8.80 -2.71
N ILE A 313 7.42 9.23 -1.53
CA ILE A 313 8.28 9.69 -0.43
C ILE A 313 9.21 8.57 0.04
N ALA A 314 8.67 7.38 0.30
CA ALA A 314 9.46 6.23 0.74
C ALA A 314 10.53 5.85 -0.29
N LYS A 315 10.15 5.76 -1.58
CA LYS A 315 11.10 5.47 -2.68
C LYS A 315 12.19 6.54 -2.82
N HIS A 316 11.83 7.82 -2.73
CA HIS A 316 12.80 8.91 -2.81
C HIS A 316 13.79 8.88 -1.64
N ASN A 317 13.29 8.69 -0.42
CA ASN A 317 14.13 8.65 0.77
C ASN A 317 15.02 7.40 0.80
N ALA A 318 14.58 6.27 0.26
CA ALA A 318 15.45 5.11 0.07
C ALA A 318 16.64 5.41 -0.86
N ARG A 319 16.44 6.23 -1.91
CA ARG A 319 17.51 6.70 -2.79
C ARG A 319 18.44 7.69 -2.08
N PHE A 320 17.89 8.52 -1.19
CA PHE A 320 18.69 9.43 -0.36
C PHE A 320 19.65 8.65 0.56
N GLU A 321 19.15 7.60 1.23
CA GLU A 321 20.00 6.76 2.11
C GLU A 321 21.12 6.05 1.34
N LYS A 322 20.93 5.81 0.04
CA LYS A 322 21.95 5.26 -0.87
C LYS A 322 22.91 6.32 -1.44
N GLY A 323 22.70 7.60 -1.15
CA GLY A 323 23.49 8.70 -1.71
C GLY A 323 23.21 8.99 -3.20
N GLU A 324 22.15 8.45 -3.78
CA GLU A 324 21.78 8.69 -5.19
C GLU A 324 21.12 10.06 -5.39
N VAL A 325 20.55 10.63 -4.33
CA VAL A 325 19.96 11.98 -4.29
C VAL A 325 20.43 12.70 -3.03
N THR A 326 20.49 14.03 -3.09
CA THR A 326 21.08 14.85 -2.02
C THR A 326 20.06 15.41 -1.02
N TYR A 327 18.79 15.02 -1.12
CA TYR A 327 17.72 15.54 -0.28
C TYR A 327 16.71 14.45 0.10
N LYS A 328 15.98 14.69 1.19
CA LYS A 328 14.81 13.90 1.60
C LYS A 328 13.54 14.68 1.29
N VAL A 329 12.45 13.94 1.12
CA VAL A 329 11.09 14.48 1.03
C VAL A 329 10.25 13.91 2.18
N GLY A 330 9.17 14.60 2.55
CA GLY A 330 8.33 14.19 3.68
C GLY A 330 6.87 14.49 3.44
N MET A 331 6.00 13.75 4.12
CA MET A 331 4.56 13.98 4.09
C MET A 331 4.24 15.33 4.75
N ASN A 332 3.33 16.09 4.17
CA ASN A 332 2.88 17.39 4.66
C ASN A 332 1.45 17.63 4.17
N LYS A 333 0.83 18.76 4.54
CA LYS A 333 -0.57 19.13 4.24
C LYS A 333 -0.99 19.09 2.75
N TYR A 334 -0.07 18.86 1.83
CA TYR A 334 -0.34 18.71 0.39
C TYR A 334 -0.30 17.24 -0.08
N GLY A 335 -0.16 16.29 0.83
CA GLY A 335 -0.04 14.86 0.56
C GLY A 335 -1.22 14.25 -0.20
N ASP A 336 -2.41 14.85 -0.09
CA ASP A 336 -3.67 14.47 -0.73
C ASP A 336 -3.93 15.16 -2.09
N MET A 337 -2.99 15.98 -2.58
CA MET A 337 -3.13 16.70 -3.84
C MET A 337 -2.35 16.02 -4.98
N LEU A 338 -2.93 16.03 -6.17
CA LEU A 338 -2.19 15.72 -7.39
C LEU A 338 -1.20 16.84 -7.70
N HIS A 339 -0.11 16.48 -8.37
CA HIS A 339 0.95 17.43 -8.71
C HIS A 339 0.41 18.64 -9.50
N HIS A 340 -0.49 18.41 -10.46
CA HIS A 340 -1.06 19.51 -11.26
C HIS A 340 -2.01 20.40 -10.43
N GLU A 341 -2.74 19.85 -9.46
CA GLU A 341 -3.58 20.62 -8.55
C GLU A 341 -2.72 21.54 -7.68
N PHE A 342 -1.63 21.00 -7.13
CA PHE A 342 -0.66 21.77 -6.35
C PHE A 342 -0.08 22.93 -7.16
N VAL A 343 0.40 22.64 -8.37
CA VAL A 343 1.00 23.64 -9.27
C VAL A 343 -0.01 24.74 -9.59
N ASN A 344 -1.23 24.38 -9.98
CA ASN A 344 -2.26 25.35 -10.36
C ASN A 344 -2.72 26.22 -9.18
N THR A 345 -2.68 25.70 -7.96
CA THR A 345 -3.19 26.41 -6.77
C THR A 345 -2.13 27.28 -6.10
N LEU A 346 -0.88 26.84 -6.05
CA LEU A 346 0.15 27.46 -5.18
C LEU A 346 1.25 28.17 -5.96
N ASN A 347 1.55 27.75 -7.20
CA ASN A 347 2.67 28.28 -7.97
C ASN A 347 2.28 29.50 -8.80
N GLY A 348 1.80 30.56 -8.15
CA GLY A 348 1.36 31.77 -8.87
C GLY A 348 2.47 32.76 -9.24
N PHE A 349 3.75 32.39 -9.21
CA PHE A 349 4.76 33.23 -9.85
C PHE A 349 4.56 33.20 -11.37
N ASN A 350 4.31 34.35 -12.00
CA ASN A 350 4.03 34.41 -13.42
C ASN A 350 4.85 35.49 -14.13
N ARG A 351 5.89 35.06 -14.83
CA ARG A 351 6.80 35.92 -15.61
C ARG A 351 6.19 36.38 -16.94
N SER A 352 5.15 35.71 -17.43
CA SER A 352 4.52 35.97 -18.72
C SER A 352 3.41 37.01 -18.64
N LEU A 353 3.13 37.55 -17.44
CA LEU A 353 2.15 38.62 -17.28
C LEU A 353 2.59 39.84 -18.08
N PRO A 354 1.76 40.34 -19.01
CA PRO A 354 2.10 41.52 -19.77
C PRO A 354 2.25 42.69 -18.79
N GLY A 355 3.44 43.31 -18.77
CA GLY A 355 3.75 44.48 -17.95
C GLY A 355 3.01 45.75 -18.38
N ASN A 356 1.80 45.63 -18.93
CA ASN A 356 0.93 46.74 -19.28
C ASN A 356 0.25 47.28 -18.02
N SER A 357 1.07 47.81 -17.12
CA SER A 357 0.59 48.67 -16.05
C SER A 357 0.16 50.00 -16.68
N VAL A 358 -1.10 50.37 -16.50
CA VAL A 358 -1.64 51.69 -16.89
C VAL A 358 -1.01 52.82 -16.04
N PHE A 359 -0.30 52.46 -14.95
CA PHE A 359 0.27 53.38 -13.96
C PHE A 359 1.81 53.37 -13.92
N ALA A 360 2.48 52.47 -14.64
CA ALA A 360 3.93 52.45 -14.72
C ALA A 360 4.36 53.53 -15.72
N THR A 361 4.66 54.71 -15.19
CA THR A 361 5.17 55.85 -15.96
C THR A 361 6.56 55.61 -16.54
N GLU A 362 7.26 54.56 -16.09
CA GLU A 362 8.56 54.12 -16.56
C GLU A 362 8.58 52.59 -16.72
N PRO A 363 9.30 52.02 -17.71
CA PRO A 363 9.52 50.58 -17.78
C PRO A 363 10.15 50.11 -16.47
N LEU A 364 9.62 49.03 -15.91
CA LEU A 364 10.11 48.42 -14.66
C LEU A 364 11.58 48.04 -14.83
N ARG A 365 12.48 48.94 -14.43
CA ARG A 365 13.93 48.76 -14.51
C ARG A 365 14.48 48.67 -13.11
N GLY A 366 14.56 47.44 -12.60
CA GLY A 366 15.48 47.13 -11.51
C GLY A 366 16.93 47.30 -12.00
N ALA A 367 17.80 47.86 -11.17
CA ALA A 367 19.23 47.86 -11.46
C ALA A 367 19.78 46.45 -11.27
N SER A 368 20.63 45.98 -12.20
CA SER A 368 21.38 44.74 -12.00
C SER A 368 22.38 44.91 -10.86
N PHE A 369 22.44 43.94 -9.95
CA PHE A 369 23.41 43.96 -8.86
C PHE A 369 24.83 43.76 -9.41
N ILE A 370 25.70 44.75 -9.23
CA ILE A 370 27.11 44.67 -9.58
C ILE A 370 27.89 44.17 -8.36
N ARG A 371 28.54 43.01 -8.49
CA ARG A 371 29.35 42.44 -7.43
C ARG A 371 30.55 43.36 -7.14
N PRO A 372 30.82 43.73 -5.88
CA PRO A 372 32.03 44.47 -5.52
C PRO A 372 33.29 43.62 -5.77
N ALA A 373 34.34 44.23 -6.32
CA ALA A 373 35.61 43.55 -6.53
C ALA A 373 36.30 43.22 -5.18
N ASN A 374 37.00 42.09 -5.12
CA ASN A 374 37.87 41.69 -4.00
C ASN A 374 37.18 41.49 -2.63
N VAL A 375 35.88 41.18 -2.61
CA VAL A 375 35.17 40.84 -1.36
C VAL A 375 35.27 39.35 -1.08
N LYS A 376 35.85 39.00 0.08
CA LYS A 376 35.81 37.62 0.61
C LYS A 376 34.46 37.40 1.29
N LEU A 377 33.64 36.54 0.70
CA LEU A 377 32.33 36.18 1.25
C LEU A 377 32.47 35.09 2.32
N PRO A 378 31.59 35.07 3.33
CA PRO A 378 31.54 33.97 4.27
C PRO A 378 31.08 32.68 3.58
N ASN A 379 31.55 31.53 4.08
CA ASN A 379 31.18 30.20 3.54
C ASN A 379 29.70 29.85 3.81
N SER A 380 29.10 30.46 4.83
CA SER A 380 27.68 30.34 5.15
C SER A 380 27.14 31.64 5.71
N VAL A 381 25.85 31.91 5.45
CA VAL A 381 25.13 33.01 6.06
C VAL A 381 23.69 32.58 6.32
N ASP A 382 23.24 32.73 7.56
CA ASP A 382 21.84 32.59 7.94
C ASP A 382 21.32 33.93 8.47
N TRP A 383 20.35 34.51 7.77
CA TRP A 383 19.77 35.80 8.17
C TRP A 383 18.76 35.67 9.32
N ARG A 384 18.29 34.46 9.63
CA ARG A 384 17.45 34.18 10.80
C ARG A 384 18.23 34.40 12.08
N GLU A 385 19.46 33.90 12.13
CA GLU A 385 20.38 34.11 13.26
C GLU A 385 20.75 35.58 13.46
N LYS A 386 20.65 36.38 12.41
CA LYS A 386 20.92 37.83 12.43
C LYS A 386 19.69 38.67 12.76
N GLY A 387 18.53 38.04 13.00
CA GLY A 387 17.27 38.73 13.32
C GLY A 387 16.60 39.44 12.14
N ALA A 388 17.02 39.16 10.90
CA ALA A 388 16.53 39.87 9.70
C ALA A 388 15.39 39.15 8.97
N VAL A 389 14.81 38.11 9.56
CA VAL A 389 13.80 37.24 8.92
C VAL A 389 12.65 37.03 9.89
N THR A 390 11.42 37.30 9.43
CA THR A 390 10.20 37.06 10.22
C THR A 390 9.92 35.57 10.38
N PRO A 391 9.02 35.17 11.32
CA PRO A 391 8.46 33.82 11.33
C PRO A 391 7.85 33.43 9.98
N VAL A 392 7.82 32.13 9.70
CA VAL A 392 7.23 31.59 8.48
C VAL A 392 5.71 31.86 8.46
N LYS A 393 5.23 32.45 7.38
CA LYS A 393 3.81 32.70 7.10
C LYS A 393 3.27 31.68 6.09
N ASN A 394 1.95 31.58 5.94
CA ASN A 394 1.29 30.58 5.09
C ASN A 394 0.42 31.24 4.01
N GLN A 395 0.70 30.96 2.73
CA GLN A 395 -0.05 31.53 1.60
C GLN A 395 -1.47 30.96 1.42
N GLY A 396 -1.84 29.92 2.16
CA GLY A 396 -3.15 29.27 2.04
C GLY A 396 -3.35 28.61 0.67
N HIS A 397 -4.59 28.61 0.17
CA HIS A 397 -4.98 28.08 -1.14
C HIS A 397 -4.94 29.14 -2.25
N CYS A 398 -3.99 30.05 -2.15
CA CYS A 398 -3.83 31.19 -3.06
C CYS A 398 -2.45 31.13 -3.71
N GLY A 399 -2.37 31.38 -5.03
CA GLY A 399 -1.11 31.48 -5.77
C GLY A 399 -0.32 32.76 -5.47
N SER A 400 -0.27 33.20 -4.21
CA SER A 400 0.30 34.48 -3.79
C SER A 400 1.78 34.42 -3.44
N CYS A 401 2.51 33.34 -3.77
CA CYS A 401 3.93 33.19 -3.45
C CYS A 401 4.81 34.40 -3.85
N TRP A 402 4.45 35.09 -4.95
CA TRP A 402 5.10 36.33 -5.39
C TRP A 402 4.99 37.47 -4.36
N SER A 403 3.86 37.58 -3.65
CA SER A 403 3.63 38.58 -2.61
C SER A 403 4.49 38.30 -1.38
N PHE A 404 4.54 37.04 -0.92
CA PHE A 404 5.37 36.59 0.20
C PHE A 404 6.87 36.80 -0.08
N SER A 405 7.30 36.53 -1.32
CA SER A 405 8.70 36.80 -1.73
C SER A 405 9.02 38.30 -1.73
N THR A 406 8.05 39.14 -2.12
CA THR A 406 8.20 40.60 -2.14
C THR A 406 8.32 41.16 -0.72
N THR A 407 7.38 40.81 0.17
CA THR A 407 7.37 41.28 1.56
C THR A 407 8.62 40.82 2.30
N GLY A 408 8.97 39.53 2.25
CA GLY A 408 10.16 39.01 2.94
C GLY A 408 11.47 39.68 2.52
N SER A 409 11.62 40.02 1.24
CA SER A 409 12.77 40.80 0.75
C SER A 409 12.80 42.21 1.35
N LEU A 410 11.65 42.89 1.39
CA LEU A 410 11.53 44.25 1.92
C LEU A 410 11.72 44.29 3.45
N GLU A 411 11.15 43.32 4.19
CA GLU A 411 11.33 43.18 5.64
C GLU A 411 12.81 43.07 6.02
N GLY A 412 13.57 42.22 5.31
CA GLY A 412 15.00 42.06 5.53
C GLY A 412 15.80 43.33 5.22
N GLN A 413 15.49 44.03 4.13
CA GLN A 413 16.15 45.32 3.81
C GLN A 413 15.79 46.42 4.81
N HIS A 414 14.53 46.46 5.26
CA HIS A 414 14.09 47.37 6.31
C HIS A 414 14.90 47.13 7.59
N PHE A 415 14.98 45.88 8.07
CA PHE A 415 15.77 45.51 9.24
C PHE A 415 17.24 45.92 9.08
N ARG A 416 17.86 45.68 7.92
CA ARG A 416 19.25 46.10 7.68
C ARG A 416 19.46 47.61 7.73
N LYS A 417 18.44 48.39 7.37
CA LYS A 417 18.53 49.85 7.35
C LYS A 417 18.23 50.47 8.71
N THR A 418 17.25 49.92 9.44
CA THR A 418 16.69 50.55 10.65
C THR A 418 17.05 49.83 11.94
N GLY A 419 17.46 48.56 11.86
CA GLY A 419 17.62 47.67 13.01
C GLY A 419 16.30 47.07 13.52
N PHE A 420 15.16 47.42 12.92
CA PHE A 420 13.83 46.97 13.37
C PHE A 420 13.21 46.01 12.36
N LEU A 421 12.85 44.82 12.82
CA LEU A 421 12.17 43.82 12.00
C LEU A 421 10.67 44.08 12.08
N VAL A 422 10.05 44.27 10.92
CA VAL A 422 8.62 44.49 10.76
C VAL A 422 8.03 43.30 10.00
N SER A 423 6.82 42.87 10.38
CA SER A 423 6.03 41.90 9.62
C SER A 423 5.06 42.65 8.71
N LEU A 424 5.30 42.61 7.40
CA LEU A 424 4.52 43.29 6.37
C LEU A 424 3.32 42.43 5.91
N SER A 425 2.32 43.08 5.33
CA SER A 425 1.07 42.44 4.88
C SER A 425 1.16 41.98 3.44
N GLU A 426 1.19 40.66 3.24
CA GLU A 426 1.08 40.06 1.90
C GLU A 426 -0.29 40.34 1.26
N GLN A 427 -1.34 40.43 2.07
CA GLN A 427 -2.70 40.68 1.61
C GLN A 427 -2.84 42.05 0.95
N ASN A 428 -2.13 43.08 1.44
CA ASN A 428 -2.16 44.39 0.79
C ASN A 428 -1.66 44.34 -0.66
N LEU A 429 -0.61 43.57 -0.93
CA LEU A 429 -0.12 43.40 -2.30
C LEU A 429 -1.11 42.59 -3.14
N ILE A 430 -1.70 41.52 -2.58
CA ILE A 430 -2.71 40.69 -3.25
C ILE A 430 -3.91 41.54 -3.70
N ASP A 431 -4.41 42.42 -2.83
CA ASP A 431 -5.62 43.20 -3.08
C ASP A 431 -5.39 44.45 -3.94
N CYS A 432 -4.25 45.13 -3.76
CA CYS A 432 -4.10 46.50 -4.23
C CYS A 432 -3.13 46.67 -5.42
N SER A 433 -2.30 45.66 -5.73
CA SER A 433 -1.30 45.78 -6.81
C SER A 433 -1.82 45.37 -8.19
N THR A 434 -3.12 45.13 -8.34
CA THR A 434 -3.73 44.69 -9.62
C THR A 434 -3.54 45.69 -10.75
N LYS A 435 -3.61 46.98 -10.43
CA LYS A 435 -3.34 48.09 -11.37
C LYS A 435 -1.90 48.09 -11.92
N TYR A 436 -0.98 47.40 -11.25
CA TYR A 436 0.42 47.28 -11.64
C TYR A 436 0.73 46.00 -12.43
N GLY A 437 -0.25 45.12 -12.64
CA GLY A 437 -0.14 43.90 -13.45
C GLY A 437 -0.21 42.58 -12.68
N ASN A 438 -0.30 42.60 -11.35
CA ASN A 438 -0.52 41.39 -10.55
C ASN A 438 -1.99 40.95 -10.59
N ASN A 439 -2.27 39.66 -10.43
CA ASN A 439 -3.62 39.09 -10.48
C ASN A 439 -4.01 38.39 -9.16
N GLY A 440 -3.55 38.92 -8.03
CA GLY A 440 -3.84 38.37 -6.72
C GLY A 440 -3.44 36.89 -6.62
N CYS A 441 -4.42 36.03 -6.32
CA CYS A 441 -4.23 34.57 -6.23
C CYS A 441 -3.99 33.86 -7.57
N ASN A 442 -4.34 34.49 -8.70
CA ASN A 442 -4.09 33.95 -10.04
C ASN A 442 -2.66 34.25 -10.54
N GLY A 443 -1.84 34.82 -9.68
CA GLY A 443 -0.41 34.97 -9.86
C GLY A 443 0.05 36.40 -10.09
N GLY A 444 1.36 36.60 -10.02
CA GLY A 444 2.00 37.91 -10.00
C GLY A 444 3.51 37.83 -10.09
N MET A 445 4.13 39.01 -10.08
CA MET A 445 5.57 39.22 -10.17
C MET A 445 6.02 40.24 -9.13
N MET A 446 7.15 39.96 -8.50
CA MET A 446 7.71 40.79 -7.43
C MET A 446 8.00 42.22 -7.92
N ASP A 447 8.43 42.39 -9.16
CA ASP A 447 8.73 43.70 -9.76
C ASP A 447 7.52 44.63 -9.79
N PHE A 448 6.33 44.13 -10.16
CA PHE A 448 5.08 44.89 -10.11
C PHE A 448 4.71 45.27 -8.68
N ALA A 449 4.95 44.37 -7.73
CA ALA A 449 4.69 44.63 -6.33
C ALA A 449 5.64 45.68 -5.74
N PHE A 450 6.93 45.67 -6.11
CA PHE A 450 7.89 46.70 -5.72
C PHE A 450 7.53 48.08 -6.29
N ALA A 451 7.06 48.15 -7.54
CA ALA A 451 6.59 49.39 -8.14
C ALA A 451 5.39 49.95 -7.36
N TYR A 452 4.39 49.12 -7.06
CA TYR A 452 3.28 49.48 -6.20
C TYR A 452 3.74 50.02 -4.84
N ILE A 453 4.66 49.33 -4.15
CA ILE A 453 5.17 49.77 -2.84
C ILE A 453 5.85 51.13 -2.93
N LYS A 454 6.66 51.35 -3.97
CA LYS A 454 7.37 52.62 -4.18
C LYS A 454 6.40 53.77 -4.36
N ASP A 455 5.40 53.60 -5.21
CA ASP A 455 4.42 54.65 -5.55
C ASP A 455 3.48 54.95 -4.38
N ASN A 456 3.18 53.94 -3.54
CA ASN A 456 2.38 54.10 -2.32
C ASN A 456 3.20 54.48 -1.08
N LYS A 457 4.51 54.72 -1.23
CA LYS A 457 5.44 55.05 -0.12
C LYS A 457 5.46 54.02 1.01
N GLY A 458 5.17 52.75 0.71
CA GLY A 458 5.15 51.67 1.69
C GLY A 458 4.04 50.64 1.45
N THR A 459 3.95 49.69 2.37
CA THR A 459 2.86 48.70 2.46
C THR A 459 2.53 48.47 3.94
N GLY A 460 1.30 48.04 4.24
CA GLY A 460 0.82 47.88 5.62
C GLY A 460 1.58 46.79 6.41
N SER A 461 1.62 46.92 7.74
CA SER A 461 2.17 45.92 8.68
C SER A 461 1.06 45.12 9.37
N VAL A 462 1.33 43.87 9.76
CA VAL A 462 0.40 43.04 10.54
C VAL A 462 0.56 43.34 12.03
N THR A 463 -0.44 43.96 12.67
CA THR A 463 -0.46 44.17 14.14
C THR A 463 -1.18 43.03 14.85
N THR A 464 -0.47 42.21 15.63
CA THR A 464 -1.09 41.26 16.58
C THR A 464 -1.62 42.01 17.81
N THR A 465 -2.91 41.90 18.09
CA THR A 465 -3.54 42.42 19.30
C THR A 465 -3.02 41.71 20.55
N HIS A 466 -2.02 42.30 21.22
CA HIS A 466 -1.95 42.42 22.67
C HIS A 466 -0.85 43.45 23.03
N LYS A 467 -1.27 44.46 23.82
CA LYS A 467 -0.55 45.68 24.25
C LYS A 467 -0.55 46.83 23.24
N THR A 468 -1.48 47.74 23.49
CA THR A 468 -1.30 49.18 23.36
C THR A 468 0.16 49.58 23.63
N ALA A 469 0.83 50.10 22.60
CA ALA A 469 1.93 51.03 22.75
C ALA A 469 2.01 51.87 21.47
N GLU A 470 1.95 53.17 21.67
CA GLU A 470 2.00 54.24 20.69
C GLU A 470 3.19 54.09 19.73
N LEU A 471 2.95 54.30 18.44
CA LEU A 471 3.94 54.98 17.61
C LEU A 471 3.24 56.13 16.91
N GLN A 472 3.40 57.29 17.54
CA GLN A 472 3.12 58.59 16.98
C GLN A 472 3.76 58.73 15.60
N MET A 473 2.99 59.38 14.75
CA MET A 473 3.42 59.99 13.51
C MET A 473 4.72 60.76 13.72
N LEU A 474 5.79 60.31 13.10
CA LEU A 474 6.89 61.18 12.70
C LEU A 474 6.78 61.32 11.18
N ASP A 475 5.94 62.26 10.78
CA ASP A 475 6.18 62.97 9.52
C ASP A 475 5.92 64.47 9.73
N SER A 476 6.76 65.25 9.08
CA SER A 476 6.80 66.72 9.03
C SER A 476 7.36 67.46 10.26
N GLN A 477 8.61 67.93 10.17
CA GLN A 477 8.93 69.32 9.79
C GLN A 477 10.44 69.56 9.87
N THR A 478 10.96 70.25 8.84
CA THR A 478 12.10 71.20 8.81
C THR A 478 13.29 71.00 9.74
#